data_AF-A0A371YIU4-F1
#
_entry.id   AF-A0A371YIU4-F1
#
_cell.length_a   1.000
_cell.length_b   1.000
_cell.length_c   1.000
_cell.angle_alpha   90.00
_cell.angle_beta   90.00
_cell.angle_gamma   90.00
#
_symmetry.space_group_name_H-M   'P 1'
#
loop_
_entity.id
_entity.type
_entity.pdbx_description
1 polymer ?
#
loop_
_entity_poly.entity_id
_entity_poly.type
_entity_poly.pdbx_seq_one_letter_code
_entity_poly.pdbx_strand_id
1 'polypeptide(L)'
;MKAVDLIKNKGIQYAVEIVENAPEGVLAWNEGYEFTCGQAINISDEDREKYFVDIAELKRLVGSWEIIESFNGVEMAQRFINENVECSDSERLKQAIADMESMGI
;
A
#
# COMPACT_ATOMS: atom_id res chain seq x y z
N MET A 1 4.15 3.37 -11.00
CA MET A 1 2.73 3.11 -10.78
C MET A 1 2.48 3.43 -9.32
N LYS A 2 1.37 4.06 -8.95
CA LYS A 2 1.12 4.33 -7.52
C LYS A 2 0.66 3.06 -6.82
N ALA A 3 1.03 2.88 -5.54
CA ALA A 3 0.63 1.70 -4.78
C ALA A 3 -0.91 1.58 -4.65
N VAL A 4 -1.61 2.70 -4.51
CA VAL A 4 -3.08 2.74 -4.53
C VAL A 4 -3.68 2.24 -5.85
N ASP A 5 -3.04 2.52 -6.98
CA ASP A 5 -3.52 2.07 -8.29
C ASP A 5 -3.30 0.55 -8.46
N LEU A 6 -2.18 0.03 -7.95
CA LEU A 6 -1.94 -1.42 -7.90
C LEU A 6 -3.06 -2.13 -7.11
N ILE A 7 -3.37 -1.63 -5.91
CA ILE A 7 -4.40 -2.23 -5.04
C ILE A 7 -5.79 -2.14 -5.69
N LYS A 8 -6.15 -1.00 -6.29
CA LYS A 8 -7.41 -0.86 -7.03
C LYS A 8 -7.54 -1.86 -8.17
N ASN A 9 -6.47 -2.09 -8.91
CA ASN A 9 -6.50 -2.92 -10.11
C ASN A 9 -6.37 -4.42 -9.81
N LYS A 10 -5.67 -4.80 -8.74
CA LYS A 10 -5.30 -6.19 -8.44
C LYS A 10 -5.90 -6.74 -7.15
N GLY A 11 -6.42 -5.87 -6.29
CA GLY A 11 -6.96 -6.20 -4.98
C GLY A 11 -5.89 -6.17 -3.87
N ILE A 12 -6.36 -5.98 -2.64
CA ILE A 12 -5.50 -5.85 -1.45
C ILE A 12 -4.70 -7.13 -1.17
N GLN A 13 -5.28 -8.31 -1.43
CA GLN A 13 -4.60 -9.59 -1.20
C GLN A 13 -3.34 -9.74 -2.06
N TYR A 14 -3.36 -9.22 -3.29
CA TYR A 14 -2.16 -9.21 -4.14
C TYR A 14 -1.05 -8.32 -3.58
N ALA A 15 -1.42 -7.17 -2.99
CA ALA A 15 -0.45 -6.31 -2.31
C ALA A 15 0.14 -6.96 -1.05
N VAL A 16 -0.68 -7.70 -0.28
CA VAL A 16 -0.21 -8.50 0.86
C VAL A 16 0.83 -9.53 0.40
N GLU A 17 0.53 -10.30 -0.65
CA GLU A 17 1.46 -11.29 -1.19
C GLU A 17 2.81 -10.67 -1.60
N ILE A 18 2.80 -9.51 -2.26
CA ILE A 18 4.03 -8.79 -2.61
C ILE A 18 4.80 -8.39 -1.35
N VAL A 19 4.12 -7.81 -0.36
CA VAL A 19 4.76 -7.31 0.87
C VAL A 19 5.38 -8.44 1.68
N GLU A 20 4.70 -9.58 1.82
CA GLU A 20 5.17 -10.74 2.59
C GLU A 20 6.36 -11.44 1.92
N ASN A 21 6.41 -11.45 0.58
CA ASN A 21 7.45 -12.15 -0.18
C ASN A 21 8.58 -11.21 -0.65
N ALA A 22 8.47 -9.89 -0.41
CA ALA A 22 9.50 -8.93 -0.79
C ALA A 22 10.80 -9.18 0.00
N PRO A 23 11.95 -9.41 -0.68
CA PRO A 23 13.23 -9.52 -0.02
C PRO A 23 13.56 -8.27 0.81
N GLU A 24 14.35 -8.45 1.87
CA GLU A 24 14.80 -7.34 2.71
C GLU A 24 15.61 -6.33 1.89
N GLY A 25 15.33 -5.04 2.09
CA GLY A 25 16.00 -3.94 1.39
C GLY A 25 15.49 -3.66 -0.03
N VAL A 26 14.50 -4.41 -0.55
CA VAL A 26 13.87 -4.07 -1.84
C VAL A 26 13.10 -2.76 -1.72
N LEU A 27 13.42 -1.83 -2.63
CA LEU A 27 12.80 -0.50 -2.67
C LEU A 27 11.56 -0.45 -3.58
N ALA A 28 11.52 -1.30 -4.61
CA ALA A 28 10.43 -1.27 -5.58
C ALA A 28 10.09 -2.67 -6.11
N TRP A 29 8.80 -2.88 -6.36
CA TRP A 29 8.27 -4.02 -7.10
C TRP A 29 7.99 -3.60 -8.54
N ASN A 30 8.39 -4.41 -9.51
CA ASN A 30 8.06 -4.17 -10.91
C ASN A 30 7.07 -5.20 -11.42
N GLU A 31 6.07 -4.75 -12.17
CA GLU A 31 5.15 -5.63 -12.89
C GLU A 31 5.23 -5.28 -14.38
N GLY A 32 5.62 -6.26 -15.20
CA GLY A 32 5.64 -6.11 -16.66
C GLY A 32 6.82 -5.32 -17.24
N TYR A 33 7.83 -4.97 -16.43
CA TYR A 33 9.11 -4.46 -16.96
C TYR A 33 10.09 -5.62 -17.20
N GLU A 34 10.46 -5.83 -18.45
CA GLU A 34 11.45 -6.87 -18.82
C GLU A 34 12.87 -6.29 -18.75
N PHE A 35 13.71 -6.92 -17.93
CA PHE A 35 15.13 -6.62 -17.91
C PHE A 35 15.84 -7.42 -18.99
N THR A 36 16.58 -6.73 -19.86
CA THR A 36 17.45 -7.41 -20.82
C THR A 36 18.80 -7.72 -20.20
N CYS A 37 19.36 -8.89 -20.51
CA CYS A 37 20.67 -9.30 -20.00
C CYS A 37 21.75 -8.31 -20.48
N GLY A 38 22.55 -7.77 -19.55
CA GLY A 38 23.62 -6.81 -19.85
C GLY A 38 23.17 -5.35 -19.94
N GLN A 39 21.90 -5.04 -19.64
CA GLN A 39 21.42 -3.67 -19.57
C GLN A 39 21.98 -2.98 -18.32
N ALA A 40 22.73 -1.89 -18.52
CA ALA A 40 22.97 -0.95 -17.43
C ALA A 40 21.60 -0.44 -16.96
N ILE A 41 21.30 -0.56 -15.67
CA ILE A 41 19.97 -0.23 -15.11
C ILE A 41 19.80 1.29 -15.12
N ASN A 42 19.50 1.84 -16.28
CA ASN A 42 19.10 3.24 -16.46
C ASN A 42 17.64 3.23 -16.90
N ILE A 43 16.76 3.02 -15.92
CA ILE A 43 15.31 3.01 -16.11
C ILE A 43 14.87 4.47 -16.20
N SER A 44 14.13 4.84 -17.25
CA SER A 44 13.61 6.20 -17.38
C SER A 44 12.59 6.51 -16.29
N ASP A 45 12.40 7.79 -15.99
CA ASP A 45 11.39 8.20 -15.01
C ASP A 45 9.98 7.77 -15.45
N GLU A 46 9.71 7.79 -16.76
CA GLU A 46 8.44 7.31 -17.31
C GLU A 46 8.24 5.81 -17.10
N ASP A 47 9.28 4.99 -17.30
CA ASP A 47 9.19 3.55 -17.07
C ASP A 47 9.07 3.23 -15.58
N ARG A 48 9.77 3.97 -14.70
CA ARG A 48 9.61 3.87 -13.24
C ARG A 48 8.17 4.19 -12.85
N GLU A 49 7.63 5.31 -13.34
CA GLU A 49 6.25 5.71 -13.07
C GLU A 49 5.22 4.76 -13.70
N LYS A 50 5.57 4.00 -14.74
CA LYS A 50 4.64 3.07 -15.36
C LYS A 50 4.65 1.69 -14.72
N TYR A 51 5.82 1.12 -14.44
CA TYR A 51 5.93 -0.31 -14.11
C TYR A 51 6.36 -0.60 -12.68
N PHE A 52 6.90 0.39 -11.95
CA PHE A 52 7.46 0.18 -10.62
C PHE A 52 6.54 0.76 -9.54
N VAL A 53 6.34 0.02 -8.47
CA VAL A 53 5.63 0.42 -7.26
C VAL A 53 6.63 0.54 -6.12
N ASP A 54 6.52 1.59 -5.33
CA ASP A 54 7.34 1.76 -4.12
C ASP A 54 6.89 0.77 -3.03
N ILE A 55 7.83 -0.05 -2.54
CA ILE A 55 7.54 -1.07 -1.54
C ILE A 55 7.21 -0.46 -0.18
N ALA A 56 7.82 0.67 0.19
CA ALA A 56 7.55 1.31 1.48
C ALA A 56 6.12 1.89 1.51
N GLU A 57 5.68 2.50 0.42
CA GLU A 57 4.29 2.96 0.25
C GLU A 57 3.31 1.76 0.29
N LEU A 58 3.62 0.67 -0.42
CA LEU A 58 2.79 -0.52 -0.43
C LEU A 58 2.66 -1.16 0.96
N LYS A 59 3.78 -1.28 1.69
CA LYS A 59 3.81 -1.77 3.09
C LYS A 59 2.95 -0.92 4.00
N ARG A 60 2.99 0.41 3.85
CA ARG A 60 2.18 1.34 4.64
C ARG A 60 0.68 1.12 4.38
N LEU A 61 0.27 0.98 3.12
CA LEU A 61 -1.13 0.73 2.75
C LEU A 61 -1.63 -0.63 3.25
N VAL A 62 -0.82 -1.68 3.12
CA VAL A 62 -1.15 -3.01 3.68
C VAL A 62 -1.29 -2.93 5.20
N GLY A 63 -0.38 -2.24 5.89
CA GLY A 63 -0.48 -2.04 7.34
C GLY A 63 -1.73 -1.25 7.75
N SER A 64 -2.16 -0.25 6.96
CA SER A 64 -3.42 0.44 7.17
C SER A 64 -4.62 -0.48 7.01
N TRP A 65 -4.62 -1.35 6.01
CA TRP A 65 -5.65 -2.38 5.84
C TRP A 65 -5.71 -3.33 7.04
N GLU A 66 -4.58 -3.85 7.52
CA GLU A 66 -4.52 -4.72 8.70
C GLU A 66 -5.10 -4.07 9.96
N ILE A 67 -4.81 -2.78 10.15
CA ILE A 67 -5.42 -1.99 11.24
C ILE A 67 -6.93 -1.99 11.08
N ILE A 68 -7.44 -1.63 9.91
CA ILE A 68 -8.89 -1.51 9.68
C ILE A 68 -9.61 -2.85 9.81
N GLU A 69 -9.01 -3.94 9.32
CA GLU A 69 -9.53 -5.30 9.53
C GLU A 69 -9.61 -5.65 11.02
N SER A 70 -8.63 -5.24 11.84
CA SER A 70 -8.68 -5.47 13.29
C SER A 70 -9.86 -4.75 13.99
N PHE A 71 -10.40 -3.71 13.36
CA PHE A 71 -11.63 -3.03 13.79
C PHE A 71 -12.91 -3.61 13.17
N ASN A 72 -12.83 -4.67 12.36
CA ASN A 72 -13.92 -5.20 11.53
C ASN A 72 -14.42 -4.19 10.46
N GLY A 73 -13.51 -3.42 9.88
CA GLY A 73 -13.80 -2.56 8.74
C GLY A 73 -13.92 -1.06 9.06
N VAL A 74 -14.01 -0.26 8.00
CA VAL A 74 -13.97 1.22 8.05
C VAL A 74 -15.08 1.81 8.92
N GLU A 75 -16.30 1.28 8.82
CA GLU A 75 -17.45 1.78 9.59
C GLU A 75 -17.21 1.68 11.10
N MET A 76 -16.71 0.54 11.56
CA MET A 76 -16.42 0.32 12.98
C MET A 76 -15.20 1.12 13.44
N ALA A 77 -14.17 1.26 12.61
CA ALA A 77 -13.04 2.14 12.88
C ALA A 77 -13.47 3.61 13.05
N GLN A 78 -14.35 4.10 12.16
CA GLN A 78 -14.87 5.46 12.24
C GLN A 78 -15.74 5.66 13.49
N ARG A 79 -16.58 4.67 13.82
CA ARG A 79 -17.37 4.68 15.05
C ARG A 79 -16.50 4.74 16.29
N PHE A 80 -15.42 3.96 16.32
CA PHE A 80 -14.46 3.96 17.43
C PHE A 80 -13.86 5.36 17.66
N ILE A 81 -13.45 6.06 16.60
CA ILE A 81 -12.93 7.44 16.71
C ILE A 81 -14.00 8.39 17.25
N ASN A 82 -15.24 8.27 16.77
CA ASN A 82 -16.32 9.19 17.13
C ASN A 82 -16.79 9.00 18.60
N GLU A 83 -16.70 7.77 19.13
CA GLU A 83 -17.18 7.41 20.46
C GLU A 83 -16.12 7.51 21.56
N ASN A 84 -14.83 7.62 21.21
CA ASN A 84 -13.73 7.64 22.16
C ASN A 84 -13.00 8.99 22.19
N VAL A 85 -12.31 9.26 23.31
CA VAL A 85 -11.45 10.44 23.43
C VAL A 85 -10.23 10.26 22.52
N GLU A 86 -9.90 11.30 21.75
CA GLU A 86 -8.71 11.28 20.90
C GLU A 86 -7.43 11.03 21.70
N CYS A 87 -6.58 10.14 21.17
CA CYS A 87 -5.26 9.81 21.70
C CYS A 87 -4.24 9.74 20.56
N SER A 88 -2.98 9.44 20.89
CA SER A 88 -1.91 9.29 19.88
C SER A 88 -2.23 8.25 18.82
N ASP A 89 -2.99 7.20 19.17
CA ASP A 89 -3.35 6.13 18.24
C ASP A 89 -4.51 6.54 17.31
N SER A 90 -5.26 7.59 17.66
CA SER A 90 -6.34 8.12 16.82
C SER A 90 -5.81 8.63 15.47
N GLU A 91 -4.63 9.25 15.45
CA GLU A 91 -4.03 9.73 14.19
C GLU A 91 -3.64 8.58 13.25
N ARG A 92 -3.12 7.48 13.82
CA ARG A 92 -2.80 6.29 13.05
C ARG A 92 -4.06 5.65 12.45
N LEU A 93 -5.15 5.60 13.22
CA LEU A 93 -6.43 5.07 12.74
C LEU A 93 -7.08 5.98 11.68
N LYS A 94 -7.02 7.31 11.87
CA LYS A 94 -7.49 8.28 10.85
C LYS A 94 -6.74 8.13 9.54
N GLN A 95 -5.41 7.99 9.60
CA GLN A 95 -4.59 7.74 8.42
C GLN A 95 -5.00 6.43 7.74
N ALA A 96 -5.22 5.37 8.52
CA ALA A 96 -5.65 4.09 7.97
C ALA A 96 -7.01 4.18 7.28
N ILE A 97 -7.98 4.89 7.85
CA ILE A 97 -9.29 5.15 7.21
C ILE A 97 -9.11 5.89 5.89
N ALA A 98 -8.34 6.99 5.89
CA ALA A 98 -8.08 7.77 4.68
C ALA A 98 -7.39 6.94 3.58
N ASP A 99 -6.54 5.99 3.97
CA ASP A 99 -5.91 5.07 3.04
C ASP A 99 -6.93 4.11 2.40
N MET A 100 -7.83 3.54 3.20
CA MET A 100 -8.91 2.67 2.68
C MET A 100 -9.76 3.40 1.65
N GLU A 101 -10.18 4.62 1.97
CA GLU A 101 -10.92 5.49 1.04
C GLU A 101 -10.11 5.75 -0.24
N SER A 102 -8.80 6.01 -0.11
CA SER A 102 -7.92 6.23 -1.26
C SER A 102 -7.79 4.98 -2.15
N MET A 103 -7.89 3.78 -1.57
CA MET A 103 -7.88 2.48 -2.26
C MET A 103 -9.27 2.12 -2.81
N GLY A 104 -10.32 2.83 -2.42
CA GLY A 104 -11.71 2.52 -2.78
C GLY A 104 -12.29 1.34 -2.01
N ILE A 105 -11.81 1.11 -0.79
CA ILE A 105 -12.29 0.07 0.15
C ILE A 105 -13.06 0.73 1.31
#